data_AF-A0A8X7CQ91-F1
#
_entry.id   AF-A0A8X7CQ91-F1
#
_cell.length_a   1.000
_cell.length_b   1.000
_cell.length_c   1.000
_cell.angle_alpha   90.00
_cell.angle_beta   90.00
_cell.angle_gamma   90.00
#
_symmetry.space_group_name_H-M   'P 1'
#
loop_
_entity.id
_entity.type
_entity.pdbx_description
1 polymer ?
#
loop_
_entity_poly.entity_id
_entity_poly.type
_entity_poly.pdbx_seq_one_letter_code
_entity_poly.pdbx_strand_id
1 'polypeptide(L)'
;MRHRSAFIKFVYDTLTYCLDVVGLRWVPKDYPPGLYRDYFNKEYGDYVLIYRNAHDETYRNFIRRVPHRILLQEITLLQYVQNGANLCFDGSLMEGIFMLCAFLVDTSIFCFRYHRSHLIEISVCPCVGFVYDLYLEPMFKDRDQRIWAHILIKSIEIVKNE
;
A
#
# COMPACT_ATOMS: atom_id res chain seq x y z
N MET A 1 -17.91 -8.03 -0.54
CA MET A 1 -17.45 -7.61 -1.89
C MET A 1 -17.21 -6.10 -2.01
N ARG A 2 -18.17 -5.21 -1.73
CA ARG A 2 -17.99 -3.75 -1.93
C ARG A 2 -16.79 -3.15 -1.15
N HIS A 3 -16.61 -3.50 0.12
CA HIS A 3 -15.51 -2.98 0.96
C HIS A 3 -14.12 -3.45 0.49
N ARG A 4 -13.98 -4.73 0.12
CA ARG A 4 -12.74 -5.27 -0.44
C ARG A 4 -12.30 -4.53 -1.69
N SER A 5 -13.22 -4.34 -2.64
CA SER A 5 -12.94 -3.59 -3.86
C SER A 5 -12.62 -2.12 -3.59
N ALA A 6 -13.26 -1.48 -2.60
CA ALA A 6 -12.96 -0.10 -2.22
C ALA A 6 -11.56 0.03 -1.61
N PHE A 7 -11.16 -0.89 -0.73
CA PHE A 7 -9.82 -0.90 -0.15
C PHE A 7 -8.73 -1.12 -1.19
N ILE A 8 -8.90 -2.11 -2.09
CA ILE A 8 -7.95 -2.38 -3.17
C ILE A 8 -7.77 -1.13 -4.04
N LYS A 9 -8.87 -0.48 -4.42
CA LYS A 9 -8.84 0.77 -5.20
C LYS A 9 -8.10 1.87 -4.45
N PHE A 10 -8.44 2.12 -3.18
CA PHE A 10 -7.77 3.11 -2.35
C PHE A 10 -6.24 2.94 -2.32
N VAL A 11 -5.77 1.70 -2.12
CA VAL A 11 -4.34 1.40 -2.11
C VAL A 11 -3.72 1.63 -3.49
N TYR A 12 -4.37 1.19 -4.57
CA TYR A 12 -3.87 1.37 -5.94
C TYR A 12 -3.79 2.84 -6.36
N ASP A 13 -4.80 3.65 -6.01
CA ASP A 13 -4.80 5.09 -6.25
C ASP A 13 -3.66 5.76 -5.49
N THR A 14 -3.46 5.37 -4.23
CA THR A 14 -2.36 5.86 -3.40
C THR A 14 -1.00 5.51 -4.01
N LEU A 15 -0.81 4.27 -4.45
CA LEU A 15 0.42 3.84 -5.12
C LEU A 15 0.66 4.62 -6.41
N THR A 16 -0.37 4.74 -7.25
CA THR A 16 -0.29 5.47 -8.52
C THR A 16 0.10 6.91 -8.29
N TYR A 17 -0.55 7.60 -7.35
CA TYR A 17 -0.21 8.95 -6.95
C TYR A 17 1.25 9.08 -6.49
N CYS A 18 1.67 8.24 -5.54
CA CYS A 18 3.01 8.31 -4.97
C CYS A 18 4.10 8.04 -6.02
N LEU A 19 3.86 7.08 -6.92
CA LEU A 19 4.78 6.76 -8.01
C LEU A 19 4.88 7.91 -9.01
N ASP A 20 3.75 8.51 -9.39
CA ASP A 20 3.73 9.66 -10.30
C ASP A 20 4.51 10.86 -9.70
N VAL A 21 4.37 11.12 -8.40
CA VAL A 21 5.12 12.19 -7.69
C VAL A 21 6.64 11.98 -7.77
N VAL A 22 7.12 10.72 -7.73
CA VAL A 22 8.54 10.40 -7.88
C VAL A 22 8.97 10.20 -9.34
N GLY A 23 8.12 10.53 -10.31
CA GLY A 23 8.41 10.45 -11.74
C GLY A 23 8.32 9.06 -12.36
N LEU A 24 7.65 8.11 -11.69
CA LEU A 24 7.44 6.75 -12.16
C LEU A 24 5.97 6.54 -12.50
N ARG A 25 5.68 6.12 -13.74
CA ARG A 25 4.29 5.90 -14.16
C ARG A 25 3.93 4.43 -14.07
N TRP A 26 2.98 4.10 -13.20
CA TRP A 26 2.34 2.79 -13.12
C TRP A 26 0.83 2.95 -13.31
N VAL A 27 0.22 2.01 -14.03
CA VAL A 27 -1.22 1.94 -14.21
C VAL A 27 -1.63 0.50 -13.94
N PRO A 28 -2.43 0.23 -12.89
CA PRO A 28 -2.89 -1.13 -12.61
C PRO A 28 -3.69 -1.68 -13.78
N LYS A 29 -3.37 -2.90 -14.23
CA LYS A 29 -4.00 -3.51 -15.42
C LYS A 29 -5.53 -3.68 -15.26
N ASP A 30 -5.96 -4.05 -14.07
CA ASP A 30 -7.38 -4.33 -13.79
C ASP A 30 -8.17 -3.05 -13.39
N TYR A 31 -7.51 -1.89 -13.32
CA TYR A 31 -8.07 -0.64 -12.81
C TYR A 31 -7.55 0.60 -13.58
N PRO A 32 -8.12 0.94 -14.76
CA PRO A 32 -7.63 2.02 -15.61
C PRO A 32 -7.95 3.44 -15.07
N PRO A 33 -7.06 4.44 -15.25
CA PRO A 33 -7.13 5.74 -14.57
C PRO A 33 -8.38 6.54 -14.96
N GLY A 34 -8.97 7.26 -13.99
CA GLY A 34 -10.04 8.24 -14.24
C GLY A 34 -11.38 7.94 -13.56
N LEU A 35 -11.53 6.82 -12.85
CA LEU A 35 -12.77 6.42 -12.17
C LEU A 35 -12.75 6.64 -10.63
N TYR A 36 -11.73 7.33 -10.10
CA TYR A 36 -11.23 7.01 -8.74
C TYR A 36 -11.14 8.17 -7.73
N ARG A 37 -11.79 9.31 -7.98
CA ARG A 37 -11.72 10.45 -7.05
C ARG A 37 -12.60 10.32 -5.79
N ASP A 38 -13.32 9.21 -5.62
CA ASP A 38 -14.29 9.08 -4.54
C ASP A 38 -13.69 8.61 -3.20
N TYR A 39 -12.55 7.90 -3.21
CA TYR A 39 -11.95 7.27 -2.02
C TYR A 39 -10.51 7.69 -1.72
N PHE A 40 -9.80 8.26 -2.70
CA PHE A 40 -8.43 8.74 -2.56
C PHE A 40 -8.41 10.21 -2.11
N ASN A 41 -7.60 10.51 -1.10
CA ASN A 41 -7.29 11.88 -0.68
C ASN A 41 -5.81 12.19 -1.01
N LYS A 42 -5.57 13.27 -1.75
CA LYS A 42 -4.22 13.75 -2.05
C LYS A 42 -3.38 13.98 -0.79
N GLU A 43 -3.97 14.57 0.26
CA GLU A 43 -3.30 14.80 1.54
C GLU A 43 -2.80 13.47 2.12
N TYR A 44 -3.60 12.39 2.04
CA TYR A 44 -3.18 11.07 2.49
C TYR A 44 -1.96 10.55 1.71
N GLY A 45 -1.97 10.70 0.38
CA GLY A 45 -0.82 10.35 -0.47
C GLY A 45 0.44 11.14 -0.10
N ASP A 46 0.30 12.43 0.17
CA ASP A 46 1.42 13.28 0.62
C ASP A 46 1.98 12.80 1.96
N TYR A 47 1.11 12.43 2.91
CA TYR A 47 1.54 11.85 4.18
C TYR A 47 2.25 10.51 4.00
N VAL A 48 1.78 9.63 3.12
CA VAL A 48 2.46 8.36 2.82
C VAL A 48 3.88 8.62 2.34
N LEU A 49 4.08 9.63 1.48
CA LEU A 49 5.41 10.01 1.00
C LEU A 49 6.29 10.58 2.13
N ILE A 50 5.74 11.42 3.01
CA ILE A 50 6.45 11.97 4.18
C ILE A 50 6.92 10.82 5.09
N TYR A 51 6.01 9.89 5.42
CA TYR A 51 6.34 8.75 6.27
C TYR A 51 7.39 7.84 5.65
N ARG A 52 7.21 7.52 4.36
CA ARG A 52 8.20 6.77 3.58
C ARG A 52 9.58 7.44 3.66
N ASN A 53 9.66 8.76 3.48
CA ASN A 53 10.94 9.49 3.54
C ASN A 53 11.54 9.48 4.95
N ALA A 54 10.72 9.60 6.00
CA ALA A 54 11.17 9.50 7.39
C ALA A 54 11.73 8.11 7.74
N HIS A 55 11.27 7.06 7.05
CA HIS A 55 11.66 5.66 7.27
C HIS A 55 12.47 5.06 6.11
N ASP A 56 13.01 5.88 5.20
CA ASP A 56 13.70 5.45 3.97
C ASP A 56 14.89 4.53 4.29
N GLU A 57 15.63 4.80 5.37
CA GLU A 57 16.73 3.95 5.80
C GLU A 57 16.26 2.55 6.24
N THR A 58 15.14 2.46 6.98
CA THR A 58 14.55 1.20 7.41
C THR A 58 14.14 0.35 6.20
N TYR A 59 13.41 0.94 5.25
CA TYR A 59 12.96 0.23 4.05
C TYR A 59 14.13 -0.17 3.14
N ARG A 60 15.13 0.70 2.97
CA ARG A 60 16.37 0.36 2.24
C ARG A 60 17.14 -0.77 2.89
N ASN A 61 17.26 -0.78 4.21
CA ASN A 61 17.96 -1.83 4.93
C ASN A 61 17.21 -3.15 4.84
N PHE A 62 15.88 -3.13 4.83
CA PHE A 62 15.07 -4.33 4.67
C PHE A 62 15.23 -4.96 3.28
N ILE A 63 15.19 -4.14 2.21
CA ILE A 63 15.28 -4.64 0.82
C ILE A 63 16.71 -5.06 0.42
N ARG A 64 17.73 -4.49 1.04
CA ARG A 64 19.15 -4.79 0.76
C ARG A 64 19.65 -6.11 1.36
N ARG A 65 18.91 -6.71 2.30
CA ARG A 65 19.28 -8.01 2.92
C ARG A 65 19.27 -9.16 1.93
N VAL A 66 18.49 -9.04 0.85
CA VAL A 66 18.38 -10.06 -0.20
C VAL A 66 18.98 -9.51 -1.49
N PRO A 67 19.90 -10.22 -2.17
CA PRO A 67 20.40 -9.79 -3.47
C PRO A 67 19.26 -9.55 -4.46
N HIS A 68 19.27 -8.41 -5.17
CA HIS A 68 18.19 -8.01 -6.09
C HIS A 68 17.84 -9.10 -7.12
N ARG A 69 18.82 -9.87 -7.59
CA ARG A 69 18.62 -10.98 -8.55
C ARG A 69 17.77 -12.13 -7.99
N ILE A 70 17.81 -12.31 -6.67
CA ILE A 70 17.02 -13.31 -5.94
C ILE A 70 15.68 -12.69 -5.57
N LEU A 71 15.68 -11.47 -5.02
CA LEU A 71 14.46 -10.79 -4.58
C LEU A 71 13.47 -10.55 -5.73
N LEU A 72 13.94 -10.19 -6.93
CA LEU A 72 13.10 -9.87 -8.10
C LEU A 72 12.69 -11.12 -8.92
N GLN A 73 12.58 -12.26 -8.24
CA GLN A 73 11.87 -13.43 -8.73
C GLN A 73 10.43 -13.38 -8.22
N GLU A 74 9.45 -13.75 -9.06
CA GLU A 74 8.02 -13.58 -8.77
C GLU A 74 7.61 -14.13 -7.39
N ILE A 75 7.99 -15.37 -7.09
CA ILE A 75 7.66 -16.05 -5.84
C ILE A 75 8.36 -15.37 -4.65
N THR A 76 9.65 -15.07 -4.78
CA THR A 76 10.44 -14.47 -3.71
C THR A 76 9.95 -13.06 -3.38
N LEU A 77 9.62 -12.26 -4.40
CA LEU A 77 9.06 -10.93 -4.19
C LEU A 77 7.68 -11.02 -3.54
N LEU A 78 6.81 -11.94 -3.99
CA LEU A 78 5.50 -12.14 -3.37
C LEU A 78 5.64 -12.49 -1.88
N GLN A 79 6.52 -13.44 -1.54
CA GLN A 79 6.79 -13.81 -0.14
C GLN A 79 7.36 -12.64 0.66
N TYR A 80 8.29 -11.88 0.08
CA TYR A 80 8.84 -10.67 0.71
C TYR A 80 7.75 -9.65 1.01
N VAL A 81 6.86 -9.38 0.04
CA VAL A 81 5.77 -8.41 0.18
C VAL A 81 4.76 -8.89 1.21
N GLN A 82 4.38 -10.16 1.21
CA GLN A 82 3.48 -10.73 2.22
C GLN A 82 4.06 -10.64 3.63
N ASN A 83 5.34 -11.00 3.80
CA ASN A 83 6.01 -10.90 5.10
C ASN A 83 6.12 -9.44 5.57
N GLY A 84 6.49 -8.52 4.67
CA GLY A 84 6.55 -7.10 4.98
C GLY A 84 5.18 -6.51 5.33
N ALA A 85 4.13 -6.93 4.63
CA ALA A 85 2.76 -6.54 4.93
C ALA A 85 2.34 -7.00 6.33
N ASN A 86 2.67 -8.23 6.74
CA ASN A 86 2.35 -8.70 8.08
C ASN A 86 2.98 -7.82 9.18
N LEU A 87 4.24 -7.44 9.00
CA LEU A 87 4.95 -6.55 9.93
C LEU A 87 4.35 -5.15 10.03
N CYS A 88 3.65 -4.68 8.98
CA CYS A 88 2.97 -3.38 9.03
C CYS A 88 1.81 -3.37 10.02
N PHE A 89 1.19 -4.53 10.29
CA PHE A 89 0.01 -4.63 11.14
C PHE A 89 0.32 -5.15 12.55
N ASP A 90 1.58 -5.11 13.00
CA ASP A 90 1.96 -5.43 14.38
C ASP A 90 1.50 -4.35 15.40
N GLY A 91 1.10 -3.17 14.91
CA GLY A 91 0.61 -2.04 15.69
C GLY A 91 -0.88 -1.76 15.54
N SER A 92 -1.25 -0.49 15.50
CA SER A 92 -2.65 -0.11 15.24
C SER A 92 -3.03 -0.35 13.78
N LEU A 93 -4.29 -0.70 13.49
CA LEU A 93 -4.74 -0.95 12.12
C LEU A 93 -4.50 0.26 11.20
N MET A 94 -4.80 1.46 11.70
CA MET A 94 -4.72 2.68 10.90
C MET A 94 -3.28 3.01 10.52
N GLU A 95 -2.37 2.90 11.48
CA GLU A 95 -0.93 2.99 11.24
C GLU A 95 -0.47 1.89 10.29
N GLY A 96 -0.98 0.67 10.44
CA GLY A 96 -0.62 -0.45 9.56
C GLY A 96 -1.02 -0.25 8.10
N ILE A 97 -2.19 0.35 7.82
CA ILE A 97 -2.60 0.71 6.44
C ILE A 97 -1.64 1.74 5.85
N PHE A 98 -1.20 2.69 6.66
CA PHE A 98 -0.28 3.75 6.26
C PHE A 98 1.14 3.22 5.99
N MET A 99 1.66 2.41 6.92
CA MET A 99 2.92 1.67 6.78
C MET A 99 2.92 0.75 5.56
N LEU A 100 1.82 0.04 5.32
CA LEU A 100 1.63 -0.80 4.14
C LEU A 100 1.78 0.03 2.86
N CYS A 101 1.08 1.16 2.75
CA CYS A 101 1.15 2.00 1.56
C CYS A 101 2.59 2.48 1.30
N ALA A 102 3.30 2.95 2.34
CA ALA A 102 4.69 3.37 2.22
C ALA A 102 5.61 2.22 1.76
N PHE A 103 5.46 1.05 2.38
CA PHE A 103 6.21 -0.16 2.03
C PHE A 103 5.98 -0.62 0.59
N LEU A 104 4.72 -0.61 0.12
CA LEU A 104 4.37 -1.01 -1.24
C LEU A 104 4.89 0.01 -2.27
N VAL A 105 4.89 1.30 -1.95
CA VAL A 105 5.50 2.34 -2.80
C VAL A 105 7.00 2.09 -2.95
N ASP A 106 7.74 1.85 -1.86
CA ASP A 106 9.18 1.57 -1.93
C ASP A 106 9.50 0.28 -2.70
N THR A 107 8.71 -0.77 -2.47
CA THR A 107 8.85 -2.02 -3.22
C THR A 107 8.61 -1.80 -4.72
N SER A 108 7.63 -0.98 -5.07
CA SER A 108 7.31 -0.63 -6.45
C SER A 108 8.44 0.19 -7.09
N ILE A 109 8.97 1.19 -6.39
CA ILE A 109 10.16 1.96 -6.82
C ILE A 109 11.35 1.02 -7.07
N PHE A 110 11.57 0.05 -6.20
CA PHE A 110 12.62 -0.95 -6.38
C PHE A 110 12.40 -1.79 -7.64
N CYS A 111 11.17 -2.23 -7.91
CA CYS A 111 10.84 -2.93 -9.16
C CYS A 111 11.12 -2.06 -10.40
N PHE A 112 10.77 -0.78 -10.36
CA PHE A 112 11.08 0.17 -11.44
C PHE A 112 12.58 0.35 -11.65
N ARG A 113 13.35 0.53 -10.56
CA ARG A 113 14.80 0.73 -10.60
C ARG A 113 15.54 -0.39 -11.34
N TYR A 114 15.04 -1.62 -11.27
CA TYR A 114 15.63 -2.78 -11.92
C TYR A 114 14.89 -3.22 -13.20
N HIS A 115 14.01 -2.37 -13.74
CA HIS A 115 13.24 -2.65 -14.96
C HIS A 115 12.36 -3.91 -14.87
N ARG A 116 11.78 -4.17 -13.68
CA ARG A 116 10.90 -5.30 -13.38
C ARG A 116 9.51 -4.83 -12.92
N SER A 117 9.00 -3.72 -13.46
CA SER A 117 7.71 -3.14 -13.06
C SER A 117 6.52 -4.08 -13.25
N HIS A 118 6.61 -5.06 -14.15
CA HIS A 118 5.59 -6.11 -14.30
C HIS A 118 5.37 -6.93 -13.00
N LEU A 119 6.37 -7.01 -12.14
CA LEU A 119 6.28 -7.71 -10.86
C LEU A 119 5.34 -7.00 -9.85
N ILE A 120 5.03 -5.71 -10.06
CA ILE A 120 4.04 -5.00 -9.24
C ILE A 120 2.68 -5.71 -9.34
N GLU A 121 2.27 -6.10 -10.55
CA GLU A 121 1.00 -6.82 -10.77
C GLU A 121 1.02 -8.25 -10.20
N ILE A 122 2.19 -8.88 -10.18
CA ILE A 122 2.33 -10.30 -9.80
C ILE A 122 2.51 -10.45 -8.28
N SER A 123 3.13 -9.48 -7.63
CA SER A 123 3.56 -9.60 -6.24
C SER A 123 2.95 -8.54 -5.31
N VAL A 124 2.82 -7.28 -5.76
CA VAL A 124 2.28 -6.19 -4.94
C VAL A 124 0.75 -6.22 -4.95
N CYS A 125 0.14 -6.29 -6.13
CA CYS A 125 -1.31 -6.31 -6.30
C CYS A 125 -2.01 -7.44 -5.51
N PRO A 126 -1.56 -8.72 -5.57
CA PRO A 126 -2.19 -9.79 -4.82
C PRO A 126 -2.07 -9.62 -3.29
N CYS A 127 -1.00 -8.97 -2.82
CA CYS A 127 -0.82 -8.73 -1.39
C CYS A 127 -1.89 -7.79 -0.82
N VAL A 128 -2.35 -6.80 -1.58
CA VAL A 128 -3.41 -5.88 -1.10
C VAL A 128 -4.71 -6.62 -0.80
N GLY A 129 -5.09 -7.57 -1.66
CA GLY A 129 -6.24 -8.44 -1.41
C GLY A 129 -6.05 -9.33 -0.19
N PHE A 130 -4.86 -9.95 -0.07
CA PHE A 130 -4.50 -10.77 1.09
C PHE A 130 -4.58 -9.99 2.42
N VAL A 131 -4.05 -8.77 2.45
CA VAL A 131 -4.12 -7.90 3.64
C VAL A 131 -5.56 -7.58 4.02
N TYR A 132 -6.41 -7.28 3.03
CA TYR A 132 -7.82 -7.04 3.32
C TYR A 132 -8.45 -8.26 3.99
N ASP A 133 -8.26 -9.44 3.39
CA ASP A 133 -8.88 -10.67 3.87
C ASP A 133 -8.39 -11.05 5.28
N LEU A 134 -7.12 -10.78 5.59
CA LEU A 134 -6.52 -11.11 6.88
C LEU A 134 -6.82 -10.09 7.99
N TYR A 135 -6.70 -8.80 7.72
CA TYR A 135 -6.73 -7.76 8.75
C TYR A 135 -8.01 -6.92 8.77
N LEU A 136 -8.59 -6.65 7.61
CA LEU A 136 -9.75 -5.76 7.52
C LEU A 136 -11.08 -6.52 7.53
N GLU A 137 -11.16 -7.67 6.85
CA GLU A 137 -12.39 -8.44 6.76
C GLU A 137 -12.95 -8.88 8.13
N PRO A 138 -12.15 -9.39 9.09
CA PRO A 138 -12.66 -9.75 10.42
C PRO A 138 -13.35 -8.57 11.12
N MET A 139 -12.86 -7.35 10.92
CA MET A 139 -13.39 -6.15 11.56
C MET A 139 -14.76 -5.75 11.02
N PHE A 140 -15.05 -6.06 9.75
CA PHE A 140 -16.36 -5.85 9.15
C PHE A 140 -17.37 -6.94 9.53
N LYS A 141 -16.89 -8.09 9.98
CA LYS A 141 -17.74 -9.19 10.48
C LYS A 141 -18.16 -8.96 11.94
N ASP A 142 -17.30 -8.31 12.74
CA ASP A 142 -17.51 -8.17 14.19
C ASP A 142 -18.13 -6.84 14.67
N ARG A 143 -18.22 -5.77 13.84
CA ARG A 143 -18.82 -4.48 14.28
C ARG A 143 -19.64 -3.74 13.21
N ASP A 144 -20.62 -2.98 13.73
CA ASP A 144 -21.59 -2.16 13.02
C ASP A 144 -20.94 -1.23 11.97
N GLN A 145 -21.33 -1.40 10.69
CA GLN A 145 -20.67 -0.87 9.49
C GLN A 145 -20.52 0.67 9.43
N ARG A 146 -21.23 1.41 10.29
CA ARG A 146 -21.30 2.88 10.29
C ARG A 146 -20.06 3.54 10.90
N ILE A 147 -19.31 2.84 11.74
CA ILE A 147 -18.15 3.40 12.46
C ILE A 147 -16.95 3.57 11.51
N TRP A 148 -16.79 2.70 10.52
CA TRP A 148 -15.58 2.68 9.67
C TRP A 148 -15.57 3.70 8.53
N ALA A 149 -16.72 4.02 7.94
CA ALA A 149 -16.82 5.17 7.04
C ALA A 149 -16.40 6.46 7.76
N HIS A 150 -16.70 6.55 9.06
CA HIS A 150 -16.30 7.66 9.90
C HIS A 150 -14.81 7.60 10.30
N ILE A 151 -14.21 6.42 10.48
CA ILE A 151 -12.78 6.27 10.78
C ILE A 151 -11.90 6.59 9.56
N LEU A 152 -12.26 6.11 8.36
CA LEU A 152 -11.55 6.46 7.12
C LEU A 152 -11.63 7.97 6.81
N ILE A 153 -12.75 8.61 7.17
CA ILE A 153 -12.94 10.06 7.06
C ILE A 153 -12.19 10.80 8.18
N LYS A 154 -12.20 10.31 9.43
CA LYS A 154 -11.50 10.95 10.57
C LYS A 154 -10.00 10.77 10.57
N SER A 155 -9.46 9.73 9.92
CA SER A 155 -8.02 9.59 9.74
C SER A 155 -7.41 10.70 8.87
N ILE A 156 -8.23 11.43 8.13
CA ILE A 156 -7.82 12.66 7.43
C ILE A 156 -7.70 13.85 8.40
N GLU A 157 -8.39 13.83 9.54
CA GLU A 157 -8.39 14.91 10.54
C GLU A 157 -7.26 14.79 11.57
N ILE A 158 -6.80 13.57 11.88
CA ILE A 158 -5.72 13.34 12.86
C ILE A 158 -4.39 13.95 12.38
N VAL A 159 -4.12 13.93 11.07
CA VAL A 159 -2.88 14.51 10.53
C VAL A 159 -2.93 16.04 10.42
N LYS A 160 -4.03 16.70 10.81
CA LYS A 160 -4.12 18.17 10.85
C LYS A 160 -3.78 18.79 12.20
N ASN A 161 -3.55 17.97 13.24
CA ASN A 161 -3.42 18.43 14.62
C ASN A 161 -2.16 17.94 15.36
N GLU A 162 -1.16 17.40 14.63
CA GLU A 162 0.20 17.17 15.11
C GLU A 162 1.20 17.96 14.23
#